data_AF-A0A3B9RUY1-F1
#
_entry.id   AF-A0A3B9RUY1-F1
#
_cell.length_a   1.000
_cell.length_b   1.000
_cell.length_c   1.000
_cell.angle_alpha   90.00
_cell.angle_beta   90.00
_cell.angle_gamma   90.00
#
_symmetry.space_group_name_H-M   'P 1'
#
loop_
_entity.id
_entity.type
_entity.pdbx_description
1 polymer ?
#
loop_
_entity_poly.entity_id
_entity_poly.type
_entity_poly.pdbx_seq_one_letter_code
_entity_poly.pdbx_strand_id
1 'polypeptide(L)'
;KGKIVDWLTEQVQAVVRFQGGHNAGHTLIINGEKTVLRLIPSGMLRPHVQCYIANGVVLSPEALMSEIHELETKKISVRDRLYISGACTLVLPYHVALDKAREKAMGRAAIGTTGRGIGPAYE
;
A
#
# COMPACT_ATOMS: atom_id res chain seq x y z
N LYS A 1 8.82 -10.78 -0.49
CA LYS A 1 7.47 -10.89 0.11
C LYS A 1 6.39 -11.02 -0.96
N GLY A 2 6.14 -10.00 -1.80
CA GLY A 2 5.10 -10.04 -2.85
C GLY A 2 5.08 -11.30 -3.73
N LYS A 3 6.24 -11.75 -4.23
CA LYS A 3 6.34 -12.96 -5.10
C LYS A 3 5.88 -14.27 -4.44
N ILE A 4 6.12 -14.46 -3.14
CA ILE A 4 5.67 -15.66 -2.40
C ILE A 4 4.15 -15.57 -2.15
N VAL A 5 3.66 -14.39 -1.79
CA VAL A 5 2.23 -14.15 -1.61
C VAL A 5 1.49 -14.41 -2.93
N ASP A 6 2.04 -13.97 -4.07
CA ASP A 6 1.46 -14.19 -5.39
C ASP A 6 1.35 -15.67 -5.79
N TRP A 7 2.36 -16.46 -5.43
CA TRP A 7 2.35 -17.91 -5.63
C TRP A 7 1.31 -18.59 -4.74
N LEU A 8 1.25 -18.22 -3.45
CA LEU A 8 0.25 -18.75 -2.52
C LEU A 8 -1.18 -18.31 -2.86
N THR A 9 -1.35 -17.15 -3.50
CA THR A 9 -2.68 -16.60 -3.80
C THR A 9 -3.49 -17.37 -4.85
N GLU A 10 -2.91 -18.35 -5.54
CA GLU A 10 -3.72 -19.27 -6.36
C GLU A 10 -4.75 -20.03 -5.51
N GLN A 11 -4.45 -20.29 -4.23
CA GLN A 11 -5.26 -21.15 -3.36
C GLN A 11 -5.99 -20.41 -2.23
N VAL A 12 -5.91 -19.07 -2.18
CA VAL A 12 -6.52 -18.29 -1.09
C VAL A 12 -7.76 -17.55 -1.57
N GLN A 13 -8.72 -17.36 -0.65
CA GLN A 13 -9.93 -16.58 -0.91
C GLN A 13 -9.74 -15.09 -0.60
N ALA A 14 -8.80 -14.77 0.30
CA ALA A 14 -8.57 -13.41 0.78
C ALA A 14 -7.09 -13.11 1.06
N VAL A 15 -6.69 -11.85 0.85
CA VAL A 15 -5.40 -11.31 1.26
C VAL A 15 -5.62 -10.05 2.08
N VAL A 16 -5.01 -10.02 3.27
CA VAL A 16 -5.15 -8.92 4.22
C VAL A 16 -3.82 -8.19 4.37
N ARG A 17 -3.86 -6.87 4.24
CA ARG A 17 -2.78 -6.01 4.70
C ARG A 17 -3.12 -5.49 6.09
N PHE A 18 -2.27 -5.81 7.06
CA PHE A 18 -2.53 -5.54 8.46
C PHE A 18 -1.72 -4.38 9.07
N GLN A 19 -0.67 -3.91 8.40
CA GLN A 19 0.18 -2.82 8.91
C GLN A 19 0.94 -2.06 7.81
N GLY A 20 1.59 -0.96 8.21
CA GLY A 20 2.38 -0.09 7.36
C GLY A 20 1.51 0.87 6.55
N GLY A 21 2.01 1.36 5.41
CA GLY A 21 1.23 2.19 4.49
C GLY A 21 1.80 2.16 3.08
N HIS A 22 1.61 3.22 2.31
CA HIS A 22 2.15 3.28 0.94
C HIS A 22 3.69 3.34 0.87
N ASN A 23 4.44 3.16 1.97
CA ASN A 23 5.90 3.04 1.98
C ASN A 23 6.44 1.69 1.49
N ALA A 24 5.59 0.66 1.41
CA ALA A 24 5.97 -0.63 0.86
C ALA A 24 6.03 -0.60 -0.68
N GLY A 25 6.81 -1.52 -1.26
CA GLY A 25 6.84 -1.79 -2.70
C GLY A 25 6.86 -3.30 -2.95
N HIS A 26 5.73 -3.85 -3.35
CA HIS A 26 5.59 -5.24 -3.74
C HIS A 26 5.56 -5.35 -5.26
N THR A 27 6.72 -5.67 -5.83
CA THR A 27 6.84 -5.97 -7.25
C THR A 27 6.35 -7.38 -7.54
N LEU A 28 5.46 -7.49 -8.52
CA LEU A 28 4.89 -8.71 -9.05
C LEU A 28 5.16 -8.77 -10.55
N ILE A 29 5.45 -9.97 -11.05
CA ILE A 29 5.61 -10.22 -12.48
C ILE A 29 4.66 -11.35 -12.83
N ILE A 30 3.59 -11.05 -13.55
CA ILE A 30 2.58 -12.02 -13.99
C ILE A 30 2.55 -11.99 -15.51
N ASN A 31 2.71 -13.15 -16.15
CA ASN A 31 2.72 -13.27 -17.61
C ASN A 31 3.69 -12.30 -18.31
N GLY A 32 4.84 -12.01 -17.68
CA GLY A 32 5.84 -11.06 -18.19
C GLY A 32 5.56 -9.59 -17.90
N GLU A 33 4.38 -9.23 -17.40
CA GLU A 33 4.04 -7.86 -17.04
C GLU A 33 4.45 -7.56 -15.58
N LYS A 34 5.22 -6.48 -15.41
CA LYS A 34 5.64 -6.00 -14.09
C LYS A 34 4.62 -5.00 -13.52
N THR A 35 4.13 -5.29 -12.33
CA THR A 35 3.25 -4.38 -11.56
C THR A 35 3.83 -4.17 -10.16
N VAL A 36 3.84 -2.92 -9.69
CA VAL A 36 4.36 -2.54 -8.37
C VAL A 36 3.21 -2.05 -7.52
N LEU A 37 2.89 -2.81 -6.48
CA LEU A 37 1.84 -2.46 -5.52
C LEU A 37 2.44 -1.83 -4.27
N ARG A 38 1.75 -0.85 -3.70
CA ARG A 38 2.20 -0.06 -2.53
C ARG A 38 1.23 -0.23 -1.39
N LEU A 39 -0.01 0.26 -1.53
CA LEU A 39 -1.11 0.14 -0.56
C LEU A 39 -1.92 -1.13 -0.76
N ILE A 40 -2.29 -1.40 -2.00
CA ILE A 40 -3.22 -2.45 -2.35
C ILE A 40 -2.55 -3.83 -2.15
N PRO A 41 -3.23 -4.80 -1.50
CA PRO A 41 -2.68 -6.13 -1.30
C PRO A 41 -2.33 -6.83 -2.62
N SER A 42 -1.27 -7.64 -2.64
CA SER A 42 -0.78 -8.34 -3.84
C SER A 42 -1.79 -9.31 -4.47
N GLY A 43 -2.75 -9.79 -3.67
CA GLY A 43 -3.86 -10.59 -4.17
C GLY A 43 -4.73 -9.89 -5.23
N MET A 44 -4.63 -8.56 -5.37
CA MET A 44 -5.44 -7.81 -6.34
C MET A 44 -5.21 -8.26 -7.79
N LEU A 45 -4.05 -8.85 -8.11
CA LEU A 45 -3.77 -9.36 -9.44
C LEU A 45 -4.38 -10.74 -9.73
N ARG A 46 -5.02 -11.38 -8.74
CA ARG A 46 -5.76 -12.64 -8.89
C ARG A 46 -7.26 -12.35 -8.87
N PRO A 47 -8.03 -12.60 -9.94
CA PRO A 47 -9.44 -12.18 -10.02
C PRO A 47 -10.34 -12.74 -8.92
N HIS A 48 -10.07 -13.95 -8.42
CA HIS A 48 -10.89 -14.63 -7.41
C HIS A 48 -10.58 -14.23 -5.97
N VAL A 49 -9.55 -13.41 -5.74
CA VAL A 49 -9.08 -13.06 -4.40
C VAL A 49 -9.71 -11.76 -3.93
N GLN A 50 -10.28 -11.75 -2.73
CA GLN A 50 -10.73 -10.54 -2.03
C GLN A 50 -9.55 -9.88 -1.29
N CYS A 51 -9.48 -8.56 -1.32
CA CYS A 51 -8.38 -7.80 -0.74
C CYS A 51 -8.86 -6.88 0.36
N TYR A 52 -8.18 -6.94 1.51
CA TYR A 52 -8.54 -6.17 2.69
C TYR A 52 -7.40 -5.29 3.15
N ILE A 53 -7.71 -4.04 3.48
CA ILE A 53 -6.84 -3.14 4.23
C ILE A 53 -7.41 -3.03 5.64
N ALA A 54 -6.71 -3.63 6.61
CA ALA A 54 -7.15 -3.68 8.01
C ALA A 54 -6.72 -2.43 8.79
N ASN A 55 -7.29 -2.27 9.99
CA ASN A 55 -7.17 -1.07 10.83
C ASN A 55 -5.75 -0.70 11.25
N GLY A 56 -4.79 -1.63 11.21
CA GLY A 56 -3.39 -1.32 11.54
C GLY A 56 -2.64 -0.60 10.42
N VAL A 57 -3.27 -0.32 9.28
CA VAL A 57 -2.64 0.38 8.13
C VAL A 57 -2.86 1.89 8.24
N VAL A 58 -1.81 2.67 7.98
CA VAL A 58 -1.91 4.11 7.71
C VAL A 58 -2.15 4.33 6.21
N LEU A 59 -3.32 4.88 5.89
CA LEU A 59 -3.86 4.96 4.54
C LEU A 59 -3.72 6.38 4.00
N SER A 60 -3.01 6.56 2.89
CA SER A 60 -3.03 7.82 2.14
C SER A 60 -4.14 7.73 1.08
N PRO A 61 -5.18 8.58 1.13
CA PRO A 61 -6.23 8.59 0.11
C PRO A 61 -5.68 8.89 -1.28
N GLU A 62 -4.75 9.83 -1.39
CA GLU A 62 -4.10 10.21 -2.65
C GLU A 62 -3.33 9.02 -3.26
N ALA A 63 -2.48 8.35 -2.46
CA ALA A 63 -1.72 7.20 -2.94
C ALA A 63 -2.63 6.02 -3.30
N LEU A 64 -3.69 5.79 -2.51
CA LEU A 64 -4.68 4.76 -2.81
C LEU A 64 -5.37 5.02 -4.15
N MET A 65 -5.88 6.24 -4.36
CA MET A 65 -6.60 6.59 -5.59
C MET A 65 -5.70 6.50 -6.83
N SER A 66 -4.45 6.96 -6.72
CA SER A 66 -3.46 6.79 -7.79
C SER A 66 -3.25 5.33 -8.13
N GLU A 67 -3.07 4.47 -7.13
CA GLU A 67 -2.82 3.04 -7.34
C GLU A 67 -4.05 2.30 -7.89
N ILE A 68 -5.27 2.67 -7.46
CA ILE A 68 -6.51 2.15 -8.06
C ILE A 68 -6.54 2.51 -9.54
N HIS A 69 -6.26 3.76 -9.90
CA HIS A 69 -6.26 4.20 -11.30
C HIS A 69 -5.19 3.48 -12.14
N GLU A 70 -3.97 3.32 -11.62
CA GLU A 70 -2.89 2.56 -12.25
C GLU A 70 -3.31 1.11 -12.55
N LEU A 71 -4.07 0.46 -11.66
CA LEU A 71 -4.55 -0.91 -11.87
C LEU A 71 -5.74 -1.00 -12.84
N GLU A 72 -6.66 -0.05 -12.77
CA GLU A 72 -7.85 -0.03 -13.63
C GLU A 72 -7.49 0.27 -15.09
N THR A 73 -6.46 1.09 -15.36
CA THR A 73 -5.93 1.29 -16.71
C THR A 73 -5.36 -0.01 -17.32
N LYS A 74 -4.93 -0.95 -16.47
CA LYS A 74 -4.52 -2.32 -16.84
C LYS A 74 -5.68 -3.32 -16.88
N LYS A 75 -6.93 -2.85 -16.82
CA LYS A 75 -8.17 -3.65 -16.82
C LYS A 75 -8.31 -4.60 -15.62
N ILE A 76 -7.69 -4.27 -14.49
CA ILE A 76 -7.86 -5.03 -13.24
C ILE A 76 -9.05 -4.44 -12.48
N SER A 77 -10.09 -5.24 -12.18
CA SER A 77 -11.18 -4.78 -11.31
C SER A 77 -10.71 -4.70 -9.87
N VAL A 78 -10.67 -3.48 -9.33
CA VAL A 78 -10.23 -3.18 -7.96
C VAL A 78 -11.40 -2.93 -7.03
N ARG A 79 -12.33 -2.04 -7.41
CA ARG A 79 -13.40 -1.53 -6.53
C ARG A 79 -14.34 -2.63 -6.01
N ASP A 80 -14.58 -3.67 -6.79
CA ASP A 80 -15.49 -4.76 -6.41
C ASP A 80 -14.88 -5.72 -5.38
N ARG A 81 -13.56 -5.64 -5.16
CA ARG A 81 -12.79 -6.63 -4.38
C ARG A 81 -11.92 -6.01 -3.30
N LEU A 82 -11.85 -4.69 -3.22
CA LEU A 82 -11.07 -3.98 -2.22
C LEU A 82 -11.96 -3.51 -1.08
N TYR A 83 -11.70 -4.02 0.11
CA TYR A 83 -12.37 -3.65 1.35
C TYR A 83 -11.40 -2.90 2.26
N ILE A 84 -11.86 -1.80 2.84
CA ILE A 84 -11.04 -0.93 3.67
C ILE A 84 -11.71 -0.79 5.03
N SER A 85 -10.96 -1.05 6.10
CA SER A 85 -11.46 -0.82 7.45
C SER A 85 -11.71 0.67 7.68
N GLY A 86 -12.89 1.01 8.22
CA GLY A 86 -13.20 2.38 8.63
C GLY A 86 -12.35 2.91 9.80
N ALA A 87 -11.56 2.04 10.43
CA ALA A 87 -10.65 2.38 11.52
C ALA A 87 -9.19 2.62 11.07
N CYS A 88 -8.92 2.68 9.76
CA CYS A 88 -7.59 3.03 9.26
C CYS A 88 -7.27 4.51 9.54
N THR A 89 -6.10 4.77 10.13
CA THR A 89 -5.60 6.15 10.29
C THR A 89 -5.24 6.74 8.92
N LEU A 90 -5.60 8.00 8.70
CA LEU A 90 -5.31 8.68 7.44
C LEU A 90 -3.94 9.35 7.44
N VAL A 91 -3.16 9.09 6.38
CA VAL A 91 -2.01 9.90 6.03
C VAL A 91 -2.50 11.11 5.24
N LEU A 92 -2.19 12.30 5.75
CA LEU A 92 -2.65 13.59 5.24
C LEU A 92 -1.43 14.45 4.88
N PRO A 93 -1.58 15.54 4.09
CA PRO A 93 -0.44 16.31 3.59
C PRO A 93 0.51 16.82 4.69
N TYR A 94 -0.02 17.17 5.86
CA TYR A 94 0.81 17.63 6.98
C TYR A 94 1.67 16.52 7.61
N HIS A 95 1.21 15.25 7.60
CA HIS A 95 2.04 14.12 8.03
C HIS A 95 3.28 13.98 7.14
N VAL A 96 3.11 14.15 5.83
CA VAL A 96 4.20 14.12 4.83
C VAL A 96 5.16 15.30 5.04
N ALA A 97 4.62 16.50 5.26
CA ALA A 97 5.42 17.69 5.53
C ALA A 97 6.25 17.54 6.81
N LEU A 98 5.64 17.00 7.88
CA LEU A 98 6.29 16.78 9.16
C LEU A 98 7.41 15.74 9.07
N ASP A 99 7.17 14.62 8.37
CA ASP A 99 8.18 13.58 8.12
C ASP A 99 9.43 14.17 7.46
N LYS A 100 9.24 14.92 6.36
CA LYS A 100 10.34 15.57 5.64
C LYS A 100 11.04 16.64 6.47
N ALA A 101 10.29 17.42 7.25
CA ALA A 101 10.86 18.47 8.09
C ALA A 101 11.74 17.89 9.21
N ARG A 102 11.29 16.82 9.88
CA ARG A 102 12.06 16.13 10.92
C ARG A 102 13.31 15.48 10.35
N GLU A 103 13.19 14.81 9.21
CA GLU A 103 14.33 14.19 8.53
C GLU A 103 15.41 15.22 8.15
N LYS A 104 14.99 16.37 7.61
CA LYS A 104 15.87 17.48 7.30
C LYS A 104 16.54 18.07 8.56
N ALA A 105 15.78 18.19 9.66
CA ALA A 105 16.29 18.74 10.91
C ALA A 105 17.35 17.82 11.56
N MET A 106 17.24 16.50 11.40
CA MET A 106 18.21 15.54 11.94
C MET A 106 19.53 15.51 11.17
N GLY A 107 19.57 15.99 9.92
CA GLY A 107 20.80 16.10 9.13
C GLY A 107 21.57 14.78 9.03
N ARG A 108 22.78 14.71 9.62
CA ARG A 108 23.61 13.48 9.60
C ARG A 108 23.04 12.34 10.44
N ALA A 109 22.12 12.62 11.35
CA ALA A 109 21.43 11.63 12.19
C ALA A 109 20.06 11.22 11.61
N ALA A 110 19.78 11.57 10.35
CA ALA A 110 18.55 11.19 9.67
C ALA A 110 18.36 9.66 9.64
N ILE A 111 17.11 9.22 9.73
CA ILE A 111 16.77 7.79 9.86
C ILE A 111 16.79 7.08 8.50
N GLY A 112 16.56 7.81 7.41
CA GLY A 112 16.27 7.30 6.07
C GLY A 112 14.77 7.04 5.87
N THR A 113 13.88 7.92 6.35
CA THR A 113 12.44 7.72 6.18
C THR A 113 12.04 7.77 4.71
N THR A 114 10.91 7.16 4.36
CA THR A 114 10.38 7.25 2.99
C THR A 114 9.82 8.63 2.64
N GLY A 115 9.77 9.57 3.59
CA GLY A 115 9.20 10.91 3.39
C GLY A 115 7.72 10.88 3.01
N ARG A 116 6.99 9.86 3.48
CA ARG A 116 5.61 9.53 3.11
C ARG A 116 4.63 9.75 4.26
N GLY A 117 5.09 10.31 5.39
CA GLY A 117 4.22 10.61 6.53
C GLY A 117 3.79 9.37 7.31
N ILE A 118 4.51 8.25 7.19
CA ILE A 118 4.14 7.00 7.88
C ILE A 118 4.34 7.13 9.38
N GLY A 119 5.53 7.55 9.80
CA GLY A 119 5.85 7.76 11.23
C GLY A 119 4.89 8.77 11.86
N PRO A 120 4.78 10.00 11.32
CA PRO A 120 3.84 10.99 11.82
C PRO A 120 2.37 10.57 11.84
N ALA A 121 1.93 9.64 10.98
CA ALA A 121 0.55 9.14 11.00
C ALA A 121 0.32 8.04 12.06
N TYR A 122 1.39 7.47 12.63
CA TYR A 122 1.31 6.53 13.75
C TYR A 122 1.49 7.19 15.13
N GLU A 123 1.94 8.46 15.17
CA GLU A 123 2.03 9.27 16.40
C GLU A 123 0.66 9.76 16.86
#